data_AF-A0A930QKM3-F1
#
_entry.id   AF-A0A930QKM3-F1
#
_cell.length_a   1.000
_cell.length_b   1.000
_cell.length_c   1.000
_cell.angle_alpha   90.00
_cell.angle_beta   90.00
_cell.angle_gamma   90.00
#
_symmetry.space_group_name_H-M   'P 1'
#
loop_
_entity.id
_entity.type
_entity.pdbx_description
1 polymer ?
#
loop_
_entity_poly.entity_id
_entity_poly.type
_entity_poly.pdbx_seq_one_letter_code
_entity_poly.pdbx_strand_id
1 'polypeptide(L)'
;MSALWEQLLKEEYEQGIERGIERGIERGIERGIEQGIEQGIERGRETERLSSIRRMMSELQLSMEKAMDVLAIPRSEWGRYKA
;
A
#
# COMPACT_ATOMS: atom_id res chain seq x y z
N MET A 1 13.53 15.33 49.26
CA MET A 1 13.78 15.54 47.81
C MET A 1 13.79 17.05 47.56
N SER A 2 14.71 17.58 46.76
CA SER A 2 14.73 19.02 46.45
C SER A 2 13.84 19.35 45.26
N ALA A 3 13.26 20.55 45.23
CA ALA A 3 12.40 21.02 44.13
C ALA A 3 13.03 20.87 42.74
N LEU A 4 14.36 20.99 42.64
CA LEU A 4 15.12 20.76 41.40
C LEU A 4 14.95 19.33 40.84
N TRP A 5 14.90 18.32 41.71
CA TRP A 5 14.74 16.91 41.28
C TRP A 5 13.32 16.64 40.81
N GLU A 6 12.33 17.24 41.45
CA GLU A 6 10.92 17.13 41.03
C GLU A 6 10.70 17.81 39.68
N GLN A 7 11.31 18.97 39.46
CA GLN A 7 11.26 19.66 38.19
C GLN A 7 11.94 18.85 37.08
N LEU A 8 13.13 18.31 37.33
CA LEU A 8 13.85 17.49 36.34
C LEU A 8 13.05 16.24 35.96
N LEU A 9 12.46 15.54 36.94
CA LEU A 9 11.62 14.36 36.66
C LEU A 9 10.39 14.71 35.83
N LYS A 10 9.77 15.87 36.09
CA LYS A 10 8.64 16.35 35.30
C LYS A 10 9.05 16.68 33.87
N GLU A 11 10.17 17.38 33.67
CA GLU A 11 10.71 17.73 32.35
C GLU A 11 11.07 16.47 31.54
N GLU A 12 11.74 15.50 32.14
CA GLU A 12 12.07 14.23 31.49
C GLU A 12 10.82 13.41 31.14
N TYR A 13 9.81 13.41 32.00
CA TYR A 13 8.53 12.75 31.72
C TYR A 13 7.80 13.41 30.55
N GLU A 14 7.71 14.75 30.54
CA GLU A 14 7.10 15.51 29.45
C GLU A 14 7.84 15.29 28.12
N GLN A 15 9.18 15.34 28.14
CA GLN A 15 10.01 15.02 26.96
C GLN A 15 9.83 13.57 26.48
N GLY A 16 9.69 12.62 27.41
CA GLY A 16 9.44 11.23 27.09
C GLY A 16 8.11 11.03 26.35
N ILE A 17 7.06 11.71 26.81
CA ILE A 17 5.74 11.70 26.17
C ILE A 17 5.81 12.36 24.79
N GLU A 18 6.43 13.54 24.69
CA GLU A 18 6.56 14.28 23.42
C GLU A 18 7.30 13.45 22.37
N ARG A 19 8.47 12.90 22.72
CA ARG A 19 9.24 12.01 21.82
C ARG A 19 8.47 10.75 21.46
N GLY A 20 7.69 10.20 22.40
CA GLY A 20 6.85 9.03 22.16
C GLY A 20 5.76 9.30 21.13
N ILE A 21 5.07 10.43 21.26
CA ILE A 21 4.02 10.88 20.34
C ILE A 21 4.62 11.19 18.97
N GLU A 22 5.69 11.97 18.90
CA GLU A 22 6.35 12.35 17.66
C GLU A 22 6.77 11.11 16.85
N ARG A 23 7.50 10.19 17.48
CA ARG A 23 7.91 8.93 16.83
C ARG A 23 6.73 8.05 16.45
N GLY A 24 5.67 8.04 17.24
CA GLY A 24 4.46 7.29 16.97
C GLY A 24 3.74 7.80 15.72
N ILE A 25 3.58 9.12 15.62
CA ILE A 25 2.94 9.80 14.50
C ILE A 25 3.79 9.63 13.23
N GLU A 26 5.09 9.90 13.30
CA GLU A 26 6.01 9.79 12.16
C GLU A 26 5.97 8.38 11.55
N ARG A 27 6.15 7.34 12.38
CA ARG A 27 6.11 5.94 11.92
C ARG A 27 4.73 5.53 11.41
N GLY A 28 3.67 6.05 12.04
CA GLY A 28 2.30 5.76 11.64
C GLY A 28 1.97 6.32 10.26
N ILE A 29 2.36 7.57 10.02
CA ILE A 29 2.16 8.26 8.74
C ILE A 29 3.01 7.62 7.64
N GLU A 30 4.30 7.38 7.90
CA GLU A 30 5.22 6.77 6.92
C GLU A 30 4.68 5.41 6.43
N ARG A 31 4.35 4.51 7.36
CA ARG A 31 3.79 3.19 7.03
C ARG A 31 2.44 3.28 6.33
N GLY A 32 1.58 4.18 6.78
CA GLY A 32 0.25 4.36 6.19
C GLY A 32 0.32 4.84 4.74
N ILE A 33 1.21 5.80 4.46
CA ILE A 33 1.44 6.31 3.11
C ILE A 33 2.05 5.24 2.22
N GLU A 34 3.11 4.56 2.68
CA GLU A 34 3.78 3.51 1.92
C GLU A 34 2.81 2.39 1.51
N GLN A 35 2.07 1.83 2.48
CA GLN A 35 1.08 0.78 2.22
C GLN A 35 -0.07 1.26 1.34
N GLY A 36 -0.52 2.50 1.52
CA GLY A 36 -1.60 3.08 0.72
C GLY A 36 -1.20 3.25 -0.75
N ILE A 37 0.01 3.76 -0.99
CA ILE A 37 0.56 3.95 -2.34
C ILE A 37 0.77 2.59 -3.02
N GLU A 38 1.40 1.63 -2.34
CA GLU A 38 1.67 0.30 -2.90
C GLU A 38 0.36 -0.40 -3.31
N GLN A 39 -0.64 -0.44 -2.41
CA GLN A 39 -1.94 -1.03 -2.71
C GLN A 39 -2.66 -0.30 -3.83
N GLY A 40 -2.57 1.03 -3.88
CA GLY A 40 -3.18 1.84 -4.93
C GLY A 40 -2.60 1.54 -6.31
N ILE A 41 -1.27 1.47 -6.39
CA ILE A 41 -0.56 1.15 -7.64
C ILE A 41 -0.91 -0.28 -8.09
N GLU A 42 -0.89 -1.27 -7.20
CA GLU A 42 -1.18 -2.66 -7.57
C GLU A 42 -2.63 -2.81 -8.08
N ARG A 43 -3.61 -2.23 -7.37
CA ARG A 43 -5.02 -2.22 -7.82
C ARG A 43 -5.19 -1.50 -9.16
N GLY A 44 -4.47 -0.41 -9.38
CA GLY A 44 -4.47 0.31 -10.64
C GLY A 44 -3.95 -0.55 -11.79
N ARG A 45 -2.82 -1.25 -11.59
CA ARG A 45 -2.23 -2.16 -12.58
C ARG A 45 -3.16 -3.33 -12.89
N GLU A 46 -3.82 -3.90 -11.88
CA GLU A 46 -4.79 -4.99 -12.07
C GLU A 46 -6.03 -4.53 -12.84
N THR A 47 -6.56 -3.35 -12.50
CA THR A 47 -7.70 -2.74 -13.20
C THR A 47 -7.37 -2.48 -14.67
N GLU A 48 -6.15 -2.01 -14.96
CA GLU A 48 -5.76 -1.78 -16.35
C GLU A 48 -5.50 -3.09 -17.11
N ARG A 49 -4.92 -4.11 -16.48
CA ARG A 49 -4.83 -5.45 -17.10
C ARG A 49 -6.21 -5.97 -17.48
N LEU A 50 -7.18 -5.88 -16.58
CA LEU A 50 -8.57 -6.27 -16.85
C LEU A 50 -9.19 -5.49 -18.02
N SER A 51 -9.01 -4.17 -18.04
CA SER A 51 -9.51 -3.31 -19.12
C SER A 51 -8.87 -3.67 -20.46
N SER A 52 -7.56 -3.93 -20.47
CA SER A 52 -6.84 -4.38 -21.66
C SER A 52 -7.29 -5.75 -22.16
N ILE A 53 -7.49 -6.73 -21.26
CA ILE A 53 -8.07 -8.04 -21.61
C ILE A 53 -9.44 -7.86 -22.26
N ARG A 54 -10.32 -7.04 -21.64
CA ARG A 54 -11.67 -6.78 -22.15
C ARG A 54 -11.66 -6.15 -23.54
N ARG A 55 -10.83 -5.13 -23.77
CA ARG A 55 -10.69 -4.50 -25.09
C ARG A 55 -10.21 -5.49 -26.15
N MET A 56 -9.20 -6.31 -25.84
CA MET A 56 -8.71 -7.34 -26.74
C MET A 56 -9.81 -8.35 -27.11
N MET A 57 -10.67 -8.70 -26.16
CA MET A 57 -11.80 -9.59 -26.42
C MET A 57 -12.90 -8.93 -27.26
N SER A 58 -13.26 -7.67 -26.99
CA SER A 58 -14.37 -7.00 -27.68
C SER A 58 -13.99 -6.42 -29.05
N GLU A 59 -12.80 -5.83 -29.16
CA GLU A 59 -12.36 -5.11 -30.35
C GLU A 59 -11.57 -6.01 -31.31
N LEU A 60 -10.72 -6.89 -30.77
CA LEU A 60 -9.88 -7.79 -31.56
C LEU A 60 -10.43 -9.22 -31.64
N GLN A 61 -11.57 -9.48 -30.99
CA GLN A 61 -12.23 -10.80 -30.97
C GLN A 61 -11.31 -11.93 -30.46
N LEU A 62 -10.32 -11.60 -29.63
CA LEU A 62 -9.42 -12.60 -29.06
C LEU A 62 -10.14 -13.39 -27.95
N SER A 63 -9.75 -14.65 -27.77
CA SER A 63 -10.13 -15.38 -26.55
C SER A 63 -9.45 -14.76 -25.34
N MET A 64 -10.05 -14.95 -24.16
CA MET A 64 -9.47 -14.49 -22.90
C MET A 64 -8.06 -15.07 -22.70
N GLU A 65 -7.87 -16.35 -22.98
CA GLU A 65 -6.57 -17.01 -22.91
C GLU A 65 -5.55 -16.36 -23.83
N LYS A 66 -5.94 -15.99 -25.06
CA LYS A 66 -5.01 -15.35 -26.00
C LYS A 66 -4.69 -13.91 -25.60
N ALA A 67 -5.67 -13.17 -25.07
CA ALA A 67 -5.44 -11.83 -24.53
C ALA A 67 -4.44 -11.85 -23.35
N MET A 68 -4.59 -12.79 -22.42
CA MET A 68 -3.66 -12.95 -21.29
C MET A 68 -2.26 -13.39 -21.74
N ASP A 69 -2.18 -14.24 -22.76
CA ASP A 69 -0.92 -14.65 -23.41
C ASP A 69 -0.20 -13.45 -24.06
N VAL A 70 -0.94 -12.58 -24.77
CA VAL A 70 -0.41 -11.35 -25.38
C VAL A 70 0.10 -10.37 -24.30
N LEU A 71 -0.60 -10.26 -23.17
CA LEU A 71 -0.17 -9.43 -22.04
C LEU A 71 0.93 -10.09 -21.18
N ALA A 72 1.43 -11.25 -21.59
CA ALA A 72 2.42 -12.04 -20.86
C ALA A 72 2.05 -12.31 -19.40
N ILE A 73 0.76 -12.50 -19.11
CA ILE A 73 0.27 -12.83 -17.77
C ILE A 73 0.61 -14.30 -17.49
N PRO A 74 1.35 -14.61 -16.40
CA PRO A 74 1.70 -15.98 -16.06
C PRO A 74 0.48 -16.88 -15.91
N ARG A 75 0.57 -18.13 -16.37
CA ARG A 75 -0.54 -19.12 -16.30
C ARG A 75 -1.05 -19.34 -14.88
N SER A 76 -0.18 -19.19 -13.87
CA SER A 76 -0.51 -19.26 -12.45
C SER A 76 -1.47 -18.15 -11.98
N GLU A 77 -1.49 -17.01 -12.67
CA GLU A 77 -2.33 -15.86 -12.32
C GLU A 77 -3.64 -15.81 -13.09
N TRP A 78 -3.86 -16.69 -14.06
CA TRP A 78 -5.04 -16.67 -14.92
C TRP A 78 -6.35 -16.82 -14.14
N GLY A 79 -6.31 -17.51 -13.00
CA GLY A 79 -7.48 -17.65 -12.11
C GLY A 79 -8.00 -16.32 -11.58
N ARG A 80 -7.18 -15.26 -11.55
CA ARG A 80 -7.62 -13.91 -11.13
C ARG A 80 -8.52 -13.22 -12.15
N TYR A 81 -8.40 -13.60 -13.42
CA TYR A 81 -9.05 -12.91 -14.55
C TYR A 81 -10.14 -13.75 -15.23
N LYS A 82 -10.20 -15.05 -14.91
CA LYS A 82 -11.25 -15.96 -15.35
C LYS A 82 -12.44 -15.86 -14.39
N ALA A 83 -13.47 -15.13 -14.81
CA ALA A 83 -14.79 -15.15 -14.17
C ALA A 83 -15.54 -16.43 -14.53
#